data_AF-A0A2E7QZK0-F1
#
_entry.id   AF-A0A2E7QZK0-F1
#
_cell.length_a   1.000
_cell.length_b   1.000
_cell.length_c   1.000
_cell.angle_alpha   90.00
_cell.angle_beta   90.00
_cell.angle_gamma   90.00
#
_symmetry.space_group_name_H-M   'P 1'
#
loop_
_entity.id
_entity.type
_entity.pdbx_description
1 polymer ?
#
loop_
_entity_poly.entity_id
_entity_poly.type
_entity_poly.pdbx_seq_one_letter_code
_entity_poly.pdbx_strand_id
1 'polypeptide(L)'
;MDVISKETVSPQKGWTGNVDRGQVLRITGRSVIDFNAFKSDDIREYFDTARTRIYNLNMYPTKGHRLFSKQNNPMMRFIEDGFAGIGLHDLQSGHGCAEGMLSTLSHLNMTFLDLPDPMGIFRNLSITQDGLIRPKPKGPPKPVSIDLEAEIDLICAVMNCPASETSASGADAIVTVLQP
;
A
#
# COMPACT_ATOMS: atom_id res chain seq x y z
N MET A 1 -5.94 16.85 13.27
CA MET A 1 -5.56 15.43 13.09
C MET A 1 -5.33 14.77 14.44
N ASP A 2 -6.37 14.13 14.95
CA ASP A 2 -6.29 13.32 16.16
C ASP A 2 -5.86 11.89 15.82
N VAL A 3 -5.05 11.27 16.67
CA VAL A 3 -4.59 9.89 16.48
C VAL A 3 -5.65 8.93 17.02
N ILE A 4 -6.28 8.15 16.14
CA ILE A 4 -7.22 7.09 16.52
C ILE A 4 -6.46 5.84 16.96
N SER A 5 -5.47 5.44 16.16
CA SER A 5 -4.59 4.31 16.48
C SER A 5 -3.19 4.54 15.93
N LYS A 6 -2.20 3.92 16.59
CA LYS A 6 -0.81 3.95 16.16
C LYS A 6 -0.15 2.63 16.52
N GLU A 7 0.34 1.92 15.51
CA GLU A 7 0.85 0.57 15.66
C GLU A 7 2.20 0.42 14.95
N THR A 8 3.10 -0.30 15.59
CA THR A 8 4.39 -0.69 15.01
C THR A 8 4.21 -2.02 14.27
N VAL A 9 4.51 -2.04 12.98
CA VAL A 9 4.49 -3.23 12.14
C VAL A 9 5.92 -3.70 11.93
N SER A 10 6.32 -4.68 12.73
CA SER A 10 7.65 -5.26 12.62
C SER A 10 7.85 -5.99 11.28
N PRO A 11 9.11 -6.20 10.86
CA PRO A 11 9.41 -6.96 9.66
C PRO A 11 8.72 -8.33 9.66
N GLN A 12 8.20 -8.76 8.51
CA GLN A 12 7.46 -10.02 8.36
C GLN A 12 6.13 -10.07 9.13
N LYS A 13 5.67 -8.94 9.65
CA LYS A 13 4.34 -8.80 10.21
C LYS A 13 3.49 -7.93 9.31
N GLY A 14 2.20 -8.14 9.39
CA GLY A 14 1.24 -7.24 8.78
C GLY A 14 0.31 -6.65 9.82
N TRP A 15 -0.39 -5.63 9.36
CA TRP A 15 -1.41 -4.91 10.07
C TRP A 15 -2.67 -4.93 9.22
N THR A 16 -3.82 -5.05 9.88
CA THR A 16 -5.13 -4.95 9.27
C THR A 16 -6.01 -4.11 10.17
N GLY A 17 -6.80 -3.22 9.60
CA GLY A 17 -7.66 -2.35 10.38
C GLY A 17 -8.66 -1.58 9.54
N ASN A 18 -9.71 -1.11 10.22
CA ASN A 18 -10.70 -0.23 9.60
C ASN A 18 -10.13 1.17 9.42
N VAL A 19 -10.45 1.78 8.28
CA VAL A 19 -10.21 3.19 7.97
C VAL A 19 -11.51 3.72 7.39
N ASP A 20 -12.29 4.41 8.22
CA ASP A 20 -13.60 4.92 7.86
C ASP A 20 -13.46 6.11 6.90
N ARG A 21 -14.52 6.39 6.16
CA ARG A 21 -14.57 7.53 5.23
C ARG A 21 -14.17 8.83 5.91
N GLY A 22 -13.22 9.54 5.30
CA GLY A 22 -12.65 10.78 5.79
C GLY A 22 -11.52 10.62 6.81
N GLN A 23 -11.23 9.40 7.28
CA GLN A 23 -10.00 9.13 8.04
C GLN A 23 -8.79 9.05 7.11
N VAL A 24 -7.60 9.22 7.70
CA VAL A 24 -6.32 9.14 6.99
C VAL A 24 -5.50 7.99 7.53
N LEU A 25 -5.09 7.09 6.64
CA LEU A 25 -4.08 6.07 6.90
C LEU A 25 -2.70 6.66 6.59
N ARG A 26 -1.93 6.91 7.65
CA ARG A 26 -0.52 7.29 7.55
C ARG A 26 0.36 6.06 7.68
N ILE A 27 1.25 5.86 6.71
CA ILE A 27 2.24 4.79 6.72
C ILE A 27 3.62 5.42 6.71
N THR A 28 4.37 5.23 7.79
CA THR A 28 5.76 5.71 7.94
C THR A 28 6.71 4.54 7.93
N GLY A 29 7.73 4.59 7.08
CA GLY A 29 8.67 3.48 7.00
C GLY A 29 9.92 3.79 6.20
N ARG A 30 10.83 2.83 6.22
CA ARG A 30 12.00 2.76 5.34
C ARG A 30 12.14 1.41 4.64
N SER A 31 11.31 0.43 5.04
CA SER A 31 11.14 -0.85 4.36
C SER A 31 10.17 -0.72 3.20
N VAL A 32 10.18 -1.71 2.32
CA VAL A 32 9.14 -1.89 1.31
C VAL A 32 7.88 -2.46 1.97
N ILE A 33 6.73 -1.94 1.58
CA ILE A 33 5.44 -2.29 2.18
C ILE A 33 4.48 -2.70 1.07
N ASP A 34 3.87 -3.87 1.20
CA ASP A 34 2.72 -4.24 0.37
C ASP A 34 1.44 -3.72 1.02
N PHE A 35 0.56 -3.15 0.19
CA PHE A 35 -0.69 -2.55 0.63
C PHE A 35 -1.88 -3.00 -0.22
N ASN A 36 -2.98 -3.34 0.47
CA ASN A 36 -4.29 -3.59 -0.12
C ASN A 36 -5.38 -2.88 0.70
N ALA A 37 -6.52 -2.64 0.05
CA ALA A 37 -7.71 -2.13 0.70
C ALA A 37 -8.95 -2.83 0.12
N PHE A 38 -9.95 -3.01 0.98
CA PHE A 38 -11.21 -3.69 0.70
C PHE A 38 -12.35 -2.81 1.20
N LYS A 39 -13.48 -2.79 0.49
CA LYS A 39 -14.68 -2.10 0.96
C LYS A 39 -15.20 -2.82 2.21
N SER A 40 -15.52 -2.05 3.26
CA SER A 40 -15.78 -2.60 4.60
C SER A 40 -16.99 -3.55 4.69
N ASP A 41 -18.03 -3.30 3.88
CA ASP A 41 -19.27 -4.08 3.84
C ASP A 41 -19.32 -5.10 2.67
N ASP A 42 -18.35 -5.08 1.75
CA ASP A 42 -18.19 -6.08 0.69
C ASP A 42 -16.73 -6.22 0.25
N ILE A 43 -16.01 -7.18 0.85
CA ILE A 43 -14.59 -7.42 0.56
C ILE A 43 -14.31 -7.89 -0.88
N ARG A 44 -15.36 -8.23 -1.65
CA ARG A 44 -15.22 -8.54 -3.09
C ARG A 44 -15.02 -7.27 -3.93
N GLU A 45 -15.31 -6.10 -3.36
CA GLU A 45 -14.86 -4.81 -3.87
C GLU A 45 -13.53 -4.45 -3.19
N TYR A 46 -12.46 -4.47 -3.98
CA TYR A 46 -11.09 -4.24 -3.50
C TYR A 46 -10.31 -3.32 -4.43
N PHE A 47 -9.24 -2.75 -3.87
CA PHE A 47 -8.25 -1.95 -4.58
C PHE A 47 -7.65 -2.72 -5.76
N ASP A 48 -7.70 -2.11 -6.94
CA ASP A 48 -7.23 -2.69 -8.19
C ASP A 48 -6.10 -1.83 -8.79
N THR A 49 -4.93 -2.46 -8.95
CA THR A 49 -3.75 -1.80 -9.50
C THR A 49 -3.95 -1.38 -10.95
N ALA A 50 -4.66 -2.18 -11.77
CA ALA A 50 -4.86 -1.90 -13.19
C ALA A 50 -5.76 -0.69 -13.42
N ARG A 51 -6.88 -0.59 -12.70
CA ARG A 51 -7.74 0.60 -12.71
C ARG A 51 -6.97 1.82 -12.26
N THR A 52 -6.22 1.69 -11.17
CA THR A 52 -5.43 2.79 -10.61
C THR A 52 -4.38 3.31 -11.59
N ARG A 53 -3.69 2.43 -12.33
CA ARG A 53 -2.73 2.85 -13.38
C ARG A 53 -3.39 3.68 -14.47
N ILE A 54 -4.54 3.22 -14.97
CA ILE A 54 -5.22 3.84 -16.10
C ILE A 54 -5.88 5.17 -15.72
N TYR A 55 -6.55 5.25 -14.57
CA TYR A 55 -7.23 6.48 -14.16
C TYR A 55 -6.26 7.60 -13.76
N ASN A 56 -5.09 7.27 -13.22
CA ASN A 56 -4.06 8.26 -12.93
C ASN A 56 -3.11 8.50 -14.12
N LEU A 57 -3.22 7.72 -15.21
CA LEU A 57 -2.25 7.69 -16.32
C LEU A 57 -0.80 7.56 -15.82
N ASN A 58 -0.60 6.79 -14.74
CA ASN A 58 0.68 6.72 -14.05
C ASN A 58 0.89 5.34 -13.41
N MET A 59 2.08 4.78 -13.60
CA MET A 59 2.52 3.53 -12.96
C MET A 59 2.86 3.72 -11.49
N TYR A 60 3.17 4.96 -11.08
CA TYR A 60 3.71 5.30 -9.78
C TYR A 60 2.78 6.31 -9.06
N PRO A 61 1.90 5.84 -8.17
CA PRO A 61 1.06 6.70 -7.34
C PRO A 61 1.89 7.70 -6.53
N THR A 62 1.34 8.90 -6.35
CA THR A 62 1.93 9.99 -5.56
C THR A 62 0.82 10.97 -5.19
N LYS A 63 1.15 12.06 -4.48
CA LYS A 63 0.21 13.10 -4.04
C LYS A 63 -0.73 13.56 -5.17
N GLY A 64 -2.03 13.57 -4.87
CA GLY A 64 -3.09 13.95 -5.80
C GLY A 64 -3.71 12.78 -6.58
N HIS A 65 -3.04 11.62 -6.64
CA HIS A 65 -3.60 10.42 -7.25
C HIS A 65 -4.62 9.73 -6.35
N ARG A 66 -5.50 8.95 -6.98
CA ARG A 66 -6.51 8.12 -6.32
C ARG A 66 -6.24 6.64 -6.50
N LEU A 67 -6.60 5.84 -5.52
CA LEU A 67 -6.67 4.39 -5.58
C LEU A 67 -8.09 3.98 -5.93
N PHE A 68 -8.25 3.10 -6.90
CA PHE A 68 -9.55 2.71 -7.44
C PHE A 68 -9.85 1.25 -7.20
N SER A 69 -11.13 0.93 -7.01
CA SER A 69 -11.61 -0.46 -6.98
C SER A 69 -11.69 -1.05 -8.39
N LYS A 70 -11.81 -2.37 -8.49
CA LYS A 70 -12.06 -3.06 -9.77
C LYS A 70 -13.34 -2.59 -10.48
N GLN A 71 -14.31 -2.07 -9.72
CA GLN A 71 -15.56 -1.50 -10.20
C GLN A 71 -15.46 -0.01 -10.57
N ASN A 72 -14.25 0.56 -10.56
CA ASN A 72 -13.94 1.97 -10.88
C ASN A 72 -14.36 3.00 -9.82
N ASN A 73 -14.65 2.56 -8.59
CA ASN A 73 -14.96 3.50 -7.51
C ASN A 73 -13.67 4.03 -6.87
N PRO A 74 -13.55 5.35 -6.61
CA PRO A 74 -12.48 5.89 -5.78
C PRO A 74 -12.56 5.30 -4.37
N MET A 75 -11.45 4.73 -3.88
CA MET A 75 -11.37 4.15 -2.54
C MET A 75 -10.56 5.03 -1.61
N MET A 76 -9.39 5.48 -2.05
CA MET A 76 -8.51 6.35 -1.27
C MET A 76 -7.83 7.39 -2.14
N ARG A 77 -7.35 8.46 -1.53
CA ARG A 77 -6.57 9.52 -2.19
C ARG A 77 -5.23 9.72 -1.49
N PHE A 78 -4.15 9.77 -2.27
CA PHE A 78 -2.85 10.23 -1.78
C PHE A 78 -2.93 11.73 -1.48
N ILE A 79 -2.86 12.09 -0.20
CA ILE A 79 -2.88 13.50 0.23
C ILE A 79 -1.48 14.01 0.56
N GLU A 80 -0.57 13.14 1.01
CA GLU A 80 0.85 13.46 1.21
C GLU A 80 1.73 12.30 0.75
N ASP A 81 2.89 12.63 0.19
CA ASP A 81 3.91 11.68 -0.23
C ASP A 81 5.30 12.24 0.12
N GLY A 82 5.84 11.80 1.26
CA GLY A 82 7.18 12.16 1.72
C GLY A 82 8.30 11.42 0.99
N PHE A 83 7.99 10.47 0.11
CA PHE A 83 8.97 9.78 -0.74
C PHE A 83 9.09 10.39 -2.14
N ALA A 84 8.16 11.27 -2.52
CA ALA A 84 8.20 12.04 -3.76
C ALA A 84 9.57 12.74 -3.96
N GLY A 85 10.15 12.59 -5.15
CA GLY A 85 11.47 13.12 -5.47
C GLY A 85 12.66 12.34 -4.88
N ILE A 86 12.39 11.33 -4.03
CA ILE A 86 13.41 10.41 -3.48
C ILE A 86 13.29 9.03 -4.14
N GLY A 87 12.06 8.55 -4.34
CA GLY A 87 11.76 7.29 -5.00
C GLY A 87 10.29 7.19 -5.40
N LEU A 88 9.81 5.95 -5.55
CA LEU A 88 8.53 5.61 -6.15
C LEU A 88 7.70 4.65 -5.28
N HIS A 89 6.45 4.46 -5.70
CA HIS A 89 5.56 3.39 -5.26
C HIS A 89 5.10 2.66 -6.52
N ASP A 90 5.20 1.35 -6.63
CA ASP A 90 4.78 0.66 -7.86
C ASP A 90 3.45 -0.07 -7.74
N LEU A 91 2.78 -0.16 -8.89
CA LEU A 91 1.53 -0.88 -9.09
C LEU A 91 1.73 -2.15 -9.93
N GLN A 92 2.96 -2.65 -10.09
CA GLN A 92 3.28 -3.64 -11.13
C GLN A 92 3.89 -4.93 -10.58
N SER A 93 4.60 -4.88 -9.45
CA SER A 93 5.26 -6.06 -8.91
C SER A 93 4.30 -6.87 -8.04
N GLY A 94 3.67 -7.88 -8.65
CA GLY A 94 2.88 -8.92 -7.97
C GLY A 94 3.72 -9.90 -7.12
N HIS A 95 5.04 -9.72 -7.03
CA HIS A 95 5.94 -10.48 -6.15
C HIS A 95 5.87 -10.02 -4.68
N GLY A 96 4.67 -9.68 -4.22
CA GLY A 96 4.44 -9.35 -2.82
C GLY A 96 4.57 -10.57 -1.94
N CYS A 97 4.71 -10.33 -0.65
CA CYS A 97 4.67 -11.36 0.40
C CYS A 97 3.23 -11.94 0.51
N ALA A 98 2.75 -12.66 -0.51
CA ALA A 98 1.36 -13.10 -0.64
C ALA A 98 0.91 -13.97 0.55
N GLU A 99 1.75 -14.88 1.01
CA GLU A 99 1.51 -15.68 2.22
C GLU A 99 1.40 -14.79 3.47
N GLY A 100 2.26 -13.77 3.57
CA GLY A 100 2.22 -12.80 4.67
C GLY A 100 0.96 -11.94 4.64
N MET A 101 0.53 -11.53 3.44
CA MET A 101 -0.72 -10.78 3.25
C MET A 101 -1.94 -11.65 3.58
N LEU A 102 -1.99 -12.91 3.14
CA LEU A 102 -3.06 -13.85 3.51
C LEU A 102 -3.11 -14.10 5.01
N SER A 103 -1.96 -14.23 5.68
CA SER A 103 -1.88 -14.34 7.14
C SER A 103 -2.49 -13.12 7.83
N THR A 104 -2.16 -11.92 7.33
CA THR A 104 -2.70 -10.63 7.80
C THR A 104 -4.21 -10.54 7.61
N LEU A 105 -4.71 -11.06 6.49
CA LEU A 105 -6.12 -11.05 6.09
C LEU A 105 -6.89 -12.32 6.51
N SER A 106 -6.31 -13.17 7.36
CA SER A 106 -6.87 -14.49 7.70
C SER A 106 -8.29 -14.44 8.25
N HIS A 107 -8.63 -13.39 9.01
CA HIS A 107 -9.95 -13.14 9.56
C HIS A 107 -11.04 -12.86 8.50
N LEU A 108 -10.64 -12.51 7.27
CA LEU A 108 -11.55 -12.31 6.13
C LEU A 108 -11.78 -13.60 5.32
N ASN A 109 -11.17 -14.73 5.70
CA ASN A 109 -11.25 -16.01 4.99
C ASN A 109 -10.83 -15.94 3.51
N MET A 110 -9.87 -15.07 3.19
CA MET A 110 -9.38 -14.91 1.82
C MET A 110 -8.49 -16.08 1.40
N THR A 111 -8.55 -16.42 0.12
CA THR A 111 -7.63 -17.37 -0.53
C THR A 111 -6.71 -16.65 -1.51
N PHE A 112 -5.71 -17.35 -2.05
CA PHE A 112 -4.88 -16.83 -3.13
C PHE A 112 -5.68 -16.41 -4.37
N LEU A 113 -6.87 -16.97 -4.60
CA LEU A 113 -7.73 -16.60 -5.72
C LEU A 113 -8.43 -15.24 -5.50
N ASP A 114 -8.58 -14.84 -4.24
CA ASP A 114 -9.25 -13.60 -3.84
C ASP A 114 -8.26 -12.45 -3.62
N LEU A 115 -6.97 -12.77 -3.44
CA LEU A 115 -5.94 -11.80 -3.10
C LEU A 115 -5.65 -10.85 -4.28
N PRO A 116 -5.88 -9.53 -4.15
CA PRO A 116 -5.53 -8.58 -5.20
C PRO A 116 -4.02 -8.33 -5.25
N ASP A 117 -3.53 -7.95 -6.42
CA ASP A 117 -2.16 -7.42 -6.53
C ASP A 117 -1.98 -6.23 -5.57
N PRO A 118 -0.92 -6.21 -4.73
CA PRO A 118 -0.68 -5.12 -3.80
C PRO A 118 -0.09 -3.89 -4.50
N MET A 119 -0.29 -2.73 -3.89
CA MET A 119 0.56 -1.56 -4.15
C MET A 119 1.85 -1.71 -3.36
N GLY A 120 3.00 -1.57 -4.02
CA GLY A 120 4.31 -1.53 -3.40
C GLY A 120 4.65 -0.14 -2.90
N ILE A 121 4.29 0.18 -1.67
CA ILE A 121 4.70 1.42 -1.02
C ILE A 121 6.21 1.36 -0.77
N PHE A 122 6.88 2.48 -1.03
CA PHE A 122 8.34 2.63 -0.95
C PHE A 122 9.14 1.69 -1.87
N ARG A 123 8.47 1.00 -2.80
CA ARG A 123 9.09 0.07 -3.75
C ARG A 123 9.44 0.78 -5.05
N ASN A 124 10.73 0.76 -5.35
CA ASN A 124 11.29 1.35 -6.56
C ASN A 124 11.37 0.29 -7.67
N LEU A 125 10.98 0.68 -8.87
CA LEU A 125 10.97 -0.13 -10.09
C LEU A 125 11.49 0.73 -11.25
N SER A 126 12.16 0.12 -12.23
CA SER A 126 12.36 0.76 -13.53
C SER A 126 11.73 -0.07 -14.63
N ILE A 127 11.05 0.60 -15.55
CA ILE A 127 10.51 0.04 -16.77
C ILE A 127 11.29 0.65 -17.92
N THR A 128 11.98 -0.18 -18.69
CA THR A 128 12.73 0.28 -19.87
C THR A 128 11.80 0.47 -21.07
N GLN A 129 12.28 1.15 -22.11
CA GLN A 129 11.48 1.46 -23.30
C GLN A 129 11.03 0.19 -24.07
N ASP A 130 11.82 -0.88 -24.02
CA ASP A 130 11.50 -2.21 -24.54
C ASP A 130 10.59 -3.02 -23.61
N GLY A 131 10.12 -2.43 -22.50
CA GLY A 131 9.13 -3.02 -21.60
C GLY A 131 9.71 -3.92 -20.51
N LEU A 132 11.03 -3.98 -20.31
CA LEU A 132 11.62 -4.77 -19.24
C LEU A 132 11.39 -4.12 -17.88
N ILE A 133 10.80 -4.89 -16.98
CA ILE A 133 10.61 -4.52 -15.59
C ILE A 133 11.83 -4.96 -14.79
N ARG A 134 12.50 -4.02 -14.12
CA ARG A 134 13.63 -4.29 -13.23
C ARG A 134 13.32 -3.77 -11.83
N PRO A 135 13.21 -4.65 -10.83
CA PRO A 135 13.14 -4.25 -9.44
C PRO A 135 14.37 -3.40 -9.09
N LYS A 136 14.16 -2.27 -8.42
CA LYS A 136 15.23 -1.41 -7.91
C LYS A 136 15.01 -1.21 -6.44
N PRO A 137 15.14 -2.25 -5.64
CA PRO A 137 14.27 -2.35 -4.49
C PRO A 137 14.83 -1.62 -3.26
N LYS A 138 15.54 -0.52 -3.48
CA LYS A 138 16.04 0.42 -2.50
C LYS A 138 14.93 1.37 -2.05
N GLY A 139 14.36 1.08 -0.90
CA GLY A 139 13.48 1.92 -0.12
C GLY A 139 14.20 3.12 0.49
N PRO A 140 13.47 3.91 1.29
CA PRO A 140 13.92 5.19 1.79
C PRO A 140 15.24 5.15 2.56
N PRO A 141 16.16 6.10 2.35
CA PRO A 141 17.41 6.19 3.12
C PRO A 141 17.18 6.57 4.59
N LYS A 142 16.08 7.29 4.86
CA LYS A 142 15.57 7.68 6.18
C LYS A 142 14.06 7.42 6.22
N PRO A 143 13.43 7.27 7.40
CA PRO A 143 11.98 7.14 7.49
C PRO A 143 11.26 8.29 6.78
N VAL A 144 10.30 7.95 5.93
CA VAL A 144 9.38 8.88 5.26
C VAL A 144 7.96 8.38 5.45
N SER A 145 6.99 9.27 5.30
CA SER A 145 5.57 8.95 5.44
C SER A 145 4.79 9.23 4.17
N ILE A 146 3.76 8.43 3.93
CA ILE A 146 2.67 8.74 3.01
C ILE A 146 1.36 8.83 3.80
N ASP A 147 0.41 9.60 3.26
CA ASP A 147 -0.94 9.72 3.82
C ASP A 147 -1.98 9.40 2.75
N LEU A 148 -2.85 8.45 3.06
CA LEU A 148 -3.98 8.03 2.24
C LEU A 148 -5.28 8.39 2.95
N GLU A 149 -6.05 9.32 2.41
CA GLU A 149 -7.39 9.64 2.88
C GLU A 149 -8.40 8.63 2.30
N ALA A 150 -9.24 8.05 3.15
CA ALA A 150 -10.29 7.14 2.72
C ALA A 150 -11.50 7.91 2.15
N GLU A 151 -11.89 7.62 0.91
CA GLU A 151 -13.07 8.22 0.25
C GLU A 151 -14.36 7.43 0.53
N ILE A 152 -14.23 6.19 0.99
CA ILE A 152 -15.28 5.27 1.45
C ILE A 152 -14.81 4.54 2.71
N ASP A 153 -15.68 3.77 3.36
CA ASP A 153 -15.31 2.94 4.51
C ASP A 153 -14.54 1.69 4.05
N LEU A 154 -13.35 1.46 4.63
CA LEU A 154 -12.40 0.47 4.16
C LEU A 154 -11.87 -0.42 5.28
N ILE A 155 -11.53 -1.66 4.91
CA ILE A 155 -10.57 -2.50 5.63
C ILE A 155 -9.25 -2.41 4.87
N CYS A 156 -8.23 -1.86 5.52
CA CYS A 156 -6.89 -1.71 4.96
C CYS A 156 -5.97 -2.80 5.49
N ALA A 157 -5.06 -3.29 4.64
CA ALA A 157 -4.02 -4.23 5.03
C ALA A 157 -2.64 -3.77 4.56
N VAL A 158 -1.69 -3.88 5.47
CA VAL A 158 -0.30 -3.48 5.32
C VAL A 158 0.57 -4.68 5.66
N MET A 159 1.46 -5.08 4.76
CA MET A 159 2.42 -6.16 5.01
C MET A 159 3.84 -5.62 4.89
N ASN A 160 4.59 -5.64 6.00
CA ASN A 160 5.99 -5.20 6.03
C ASN A 160 6.89 -6.31 5.46
N CYS A 161 7.02 -6.33 4.14
CA CYS A 161 7.66 -7.41 3.38
C CYS A 161 9.19 -7.32 3.54
N PRO A 162 9.87 -8.38 4.01
CA PRO A 162 11.28 -8.32 4.36
C PRO A 162 12.23 -8.53 3.18
N ALA A 163 11.74 -8.63 1.93
CA ALA A 163 12.48 -9.25 0.85
C ALA A 163 13.95 -8.81 0.90
N SER A 164 14.84 -9.78 1.14
CA SER A 164 16.21 -9.55 1.61
C SER A 164 17.06 -8.78 0.60
N GLU A 165 16.62 -8.76 -0.65
CA GLU A 165 17.21 -8.00 -1.75
C GLU A 165 16.67 -6.56 -1.82
N THR A 166 15.59 -6.26 -1.09
CA THR A 166 14.76 -5.06 -1.16
C THR A 166 14.87 -4.14 0.05
N SER A 167 16.10 -3.80 0.46
CA SER A 167 16.47 -2.63 1.28
C SER A 167 15.87 -2.44 2.68
N ALA A 168 16.75 -2.04 3.61
CA ALA A 168 16.43 -1.89 5.03
C ALA A 168 15.61 -3.07 5.58
N SER A 169 15.97 -4.28 5.13
CA SER A 169 15.42 -5.57 5.53
C SER A 169 15.52 -5.69 7.05
N GLY A 170 14.48 -5.29 7.77
CA GLY A 170 14.49 -5.30 9.23
C GLY A 170 13.99 -4.05 9.94
N ALA A 171 13.63 -2.98 9.22
CA ALA A 171 13.07 -1.80 9.87
C ALA A 171 11.57 -1.96 10.18
N ASP A 172 11.16 -1.48 11.35
CA ASP A 172 9.76 -1.31 11.67
C ASP A 172 9.12 -0.27 10.75
N ALA A 173 7.86 -0.53 10.38
CA ALA A 173 6.95 0.48 9.85
C ALA A 173 6.01 0.95 10.97
N ILE A 174 5.48 2.15 10.85
CA ILE A 174 4.45 2.69 11.73
C ILE A 174 3.21 2.95 10.90
N VAL A 175 2.12 2.31 11.28
CA VAL A 175 0.79 2.58 10.73
C VAL A 175 0.04 3.44 11.73
N THR A 176 -0.60 4.50 11.27
CA THR A 176 -1.38 5.41 12.11
C THR A 176 -2.68 5.74 11.41
N VAL A 177 -3.81 5.52 12.10
CA VAL A 177 -5.12 6.00 11.62
C VAL A 177 -5.39 7.34 12.30
N LEU A 178 -5.68 8.35 11.49
CA LEU A 178 -5.89 9.73 11.90
C LEU A 178 -7.32 10.17 11.57
N GLN A 179 -7.92 10.96 12.45
CA GLN A 179 -9.11 11.75 12.17
C GLN A 179 -8.68 13.19 11.83
N PRO A 180 -8.83 13.67 10.58
CA PRO A 180 -8.40 15.01 10.18
C PRO A 180 -8.89 16.14 11.08
#